data_AF-A0A4Q3UMK5-F1
#
_entry.id   AF-A0A4Q3UMK5-F1
#
_cell.length_a   1.000
_cell.length_b   1.000
_cell.length_c   1.000
_cell.angle_alpha   90.00
_cell.angle_beta   90.00
_cell.angle_gamma   90.00
#
_symmetry.space_group_name_H-M   'P 1'
#
loop_
_entity.id
_entity.type
_entity.pdbx_description
1 polymer ?
#
loop_
_entity_poly.entity_id
_entity_poly.type
_entity_poly.pdbx_seq_one_letter_code
_entity_poly.pdbx_strand_id
1 'polypeptide(L)'
;AGVTMITSIASAFTGRKVKSFLGMTGEITLRGQVLPVGGIKEKILAAKRAGLKEIILCWQNEKDIEDIDPEFIKGVKFHYVKTMQQVLEIALVP
;
A
#
# COMPACT_ATOMS: atom_id res chain seq x y z
N ALA A 1 -1.95 -9.84 1.27
CA ALA A 1 -2.32 -9.43 -0.11
C ALA A 1 -3.82 -9.09 -0.24
N GLY A 2 -4.55 -8.88 0.86
CA GLY A 2 -5.99 -8.65 0.80
C GLY A 2 -6.36 -7.30 0.20
N VAL A 3 -5.60 -6.25 0.54
CA VAL A 3 -5.83 -4.89 0.00
C VAL A 3 -5.66 -4.81 -1.52
N THR A 4 -4.69 -5.54 -2.07
CA THR A 4 -4.41 -5.61 -3.50
C THR A 4 -5.57 -6.25 -4.25
N MET A 5 -6.07 -7.39 -3.74
CA MET A 5 -7.14 -8.13 -4.40
C MET A 5 -8.44 -7.33 -4.46
N ILE A 6 -8.84 -6.69 -3.35
CA ILE A 6 -10.05 -5.86 -3.34
C ILE A 6 -9.89 -4.63 -4.23
N THR A 7 -8.71 -4.01 -4.28
CA THR A 7 -8.49 -2.88 -5.19
C THR A 7 -8.65 -3.31 -6.65
N SER A 8 -8.12 -4.48 -7.02
CA SER A 8 -8.29 -5.02 -8.37
C SER A 8 -9.76 -5.33 -8.70
N ILE A 9 -10.51 -5.91 -7.76
CA ILE A 9 -11.94 -6.18 -7.93
C ILE A 9 -12.73 -4.87 -8.05
N ALA A 10 -12.46 -3.89 -7.19
CA ALA A 10 -13.10 -2.58 -7.21
C ALA A 10 -12.80 -1.83 -8.51
N SER A 11 -11.56 -1.89 -9.01
CA SER A 11 -11.15 -1.33 -10.30
C SER A 11 -11.94 -1.96 -11.44
N ALA A 12 -11.99 -3.30 -11.49
CA ALA A 12 -12.72 -4.02 -12.52
C ALA A 12 -14.23 -3.71 -12.50
N PHE A 13 -14.83 -3.60 -11.31
CA PHE A 13 -16.26 -3.35 -11.14
C PHE A 13 -16.66 -1.91 -11.45
N THR A 14 -15.82 -0.93 -11.08
CA THR A 14 -16.12 0.51 -11.26
C THR A 14 -15.63 1.08 -12.58
N GLY A 15 -14.79 0.34 -13.32
CA GLY A 15 -14.11 0.84 -14.51
C GLY A 15 -13.00 1.86 -14.23
N ARG A 16 -12.72 2.16 -12.97
CA ARG A 16 -11.68 3.11 -12.56
C ARG A 16 -10.31 2.45 -12.59
N LYS A 17 -9.32 3.10 -13.20
CA LYS A 17 -7.95 2.55 -13.29
C LYS A 17 -7.23 2.64 -11.94
N VAL A 18 -6.34 1.70 -11.68
CA VAL A 18 -5.40 1.79 -10.56
C VAL A 18 -4.28 2.77 -10.91
N LYS A 19 -3.92 3.63 -9.97
CA LYS A 19 -2.85 4.63 -10.11
C LYS A 19 -1.52 3.97 -10.45
N SER A 20 -0.83 4.49 -11.48
CA SER A 20 0.46 3.96 -11.92
C SER A 20 1.56 4.18 -10.87
N PHE A 21 2.55 3.27 -10.84
CA PHE A 21 3.69 3.29 -9.90
C PHE A 21 3.30 3.26 -8.41
N LEU A 22 2.09 2.76 -8.10
CA LEU A 22 1.58 2.55 -6.75
C LEU A 22 1.75 1.08 -6.33
N GLY A 23 2.42 0.84 -5.21
CA GLY A 23 2.44 -0.43 -4.50
C GLY A 23 1.49 -0.43 -3.30
N MET A 24 1.05 -1.60 -2.86
CA MET A 24 0.29 -1.73 -1.62
C MET A 24 0.53 -3.09 -0.95
N THR A 25 0.57 -3.10 0.37
CA THR A 25 0.57 -4.34 1.15
C THR A 25 -0.25 -4.18 2.42
N GLY A 26 -0.88 -5.28 2.83
CA GLY A 26 -1.84 -5.27 3.91
C GLY A 26 -2.71 -6.52 3.88
N GLU A 27 -3.11 -6.94 5.08
CA GLU A 27 -4.24 -7.84 5.28
C GLU A 27 -5.52 -7.04 5.47
N ILE A 28 -6.67 -7.68 5.27
CA ILE A 28 -7.96 -7.03 5.42
C ILE A 28 -8.96 -7.93 6.11
N THR A 29 -9.74 -7.34 7.00
CA THR A 29 -10.88 -8.00 7.63
C THR A 29 -12.15 -7.81 6.82
N LEU A 30 -13.17 -8.64 7.05
CA LEU A 30 -14.49 -8.47 6.45
C LEU A 30 -15.15 -7.13 6.80
N ARG A 31 -14.72 -6.48 7.89
CA ARG A 31 -15.17 -5.15 8.31
C ARG A 31 -14.42 -4.01 7.63
N GLY A 32 -13.51 -4.31 6.71
CA GLY A 32 -12.76 -3.32 5.96
C GLY A 32 -11.57 -2.71 6.70
N GLN A 33 -11.13 -3.29 7.83
CA GLN A 33 -9.93 -2.82 8.53
C GLN A 33 -8.67 -3.34 7.83
N VAL A 34 -7.67 -2.47 7.67
CA VAL A 34 -6.35 -2.83 7.14
C VAL A 34 -5.45 -3.23 8.30
N LEU A 35 -4.96 -4.46 8.27
CA LEU A 35 -4.12 -5.04 9.30
C LEU A 35 -2.63 -5.01 8.90
N PRO A 36 -1.72 -4.95 9.89
CA PRO A 36 -0.30 -4.91 9.64
C PRO A 36 0.19 -6.23 9.03
N VAL A 37 1.31 -6.15 8.33
CA VAL A 37 1.97 -7.32 7.73
C VAL A 37 3.44 -7.34 8.09
N GLY A 38 4.04 -8.53 8.15
CA GLY A 38 5.48 -8.71 8.35
C GLY A 38 6.29 -8.53 7.07
N GLY A 39 7.63 -8.52 7.22
CA GLY A 39 8.59 -8.43 6.12
C GLY A 39 8.52 -7.10 5.36
N ILE A 40 8.31 -6.00 6.08
CA ILE A 40 8.11 -4.67 5.50
C ILE A 40 9.37 -4.17 4.80
N LYS A 41 10.54 -4.38 5.42
CA LYS A 41 11.84 -3.96 4.89
C LYS A 41 12.10 -4.58 3.51
N GLU A 42 11.93 -5.88 3.36
CA GLU A 42 12.16 -6.60 2.11
C GLU A 42 11.16 -6.15 1.03
N LYS A 43 9.89 -5.96 1.39
CA LYS A 43 8.83 -5.51 0.49
C LYS A 43 9.09 -4.12 -0.06
N ILE A 44 9.58 -3.19 0.78
CA ILE A 44 9.85 -1.81 0.36
C ILE A 44 11.09 -1.72 -0.51
N LEU A 45 12.16 -2.45 -0.15
CA LEU A 45 13.35 -2.54 -1.00
C LEU A 45 13.02 -3.16 -2.37
N ALA A 46 12.15 -4.16 -2.41
CA ALA A 46 11.64 -4.71 -3.67
C ALA A 46 10.80 -3.68 -4.45
N ALA A 47 9.88 -2.98 -3.79
CA ALA A 47 9.05 -1.95 -4.41
C ALA A 47 9.89 -0.81 -5.01
N LYS A 48 10.90 -0.32 -4.29
CA LYS A 48 11.81 0.71 -4.79
C LYS A 48 12.62 0.22 -5.99
N ARG A 49 13.15 -1.01 -5.94
CA ARG A 49 13.85 -1.63 -7.09
C ARG A 49 12.94 -1.78 -8.31
N ALA A 50 11.65 -2.01 -8.09
CA ALA A 50 10.63 -2.06 -9.15
C ALA A 50 10.20 -0.66 -9.66
N GLY A 51 10.77 0.43 -9.12
CA GLY A 51 10.48 1.80 -9.54
C GLY A 51 9.13 2.33 -9.03
N LEU A 52 8.55 1.74 -7.98
CA LEU A 52 7.34 2.26 -7.36
C LEU A 52 7.64 3.58 -6.65
N LYS A 53 6.74 4.55 -6.83
CA LYS A 53 6.87 5.91 -6.28
C LYS A 53 6.05 6.09 -5.02
N GLU A 54 4.98 5.32 -4.87
CA GLU A 54 4.04 5.42 -3.76
C GLU A 54 3.74 4.03 -3.21
N ILE A 55 3.63 3.89 -1.88
CA ILE A 55 3.34 2.61 -1.22
C ILE A 55 2.25 2.83 -0.16
N ILE A 56 1.17 2.05 -0.23
CA ILE A 56 0.13 1.99 0.80
C ILE A 56 0.46 0.89 1.82
N LEU A 57 0.41 1.24 3.10
CA LEU A 57 0.73 0.37 4.25
C LEU A 57 -0.27 0.57 5.38
N CYS A 58 -0.41 -0.43 6.26
CA CYS A 58 -1.14 -0.25 7.52
C CYS A 58 -0.43 0.82 8.36
N TRP A 59 -1.20 1.68 9.04
CA TRP A 59 -0.67 2.67 9.97
C TRP A 59 0.19 2.07 11.10
N GLN A 60 -0.06 0.82 11.51
CA GLN A 60 0.75 0.18 12.54
C GLN A 60 2.16 -0.18 12.04
N ASN A 61 2.34 -0.32 10.71
CA ASN A 61 3.64 -0.58 10.10
C ASN A 61 4.51 0.68 9.94
N GLU A 62 4.03 1.87 10.34
CA GLU A 62 4.82 3.11 10.28
C GLU A 62 6.13 2.99 11.07
N LYS A 63 6.07 2.36 12.26
CA LYS A 63 7.24 2.07 13.09
C LYS A 63 8.30 1.23 12.38
N ASP A 64 7.87 0.25 11.59
CA ASP A 64 8.78 -0.59 10.80
C ASP A 64 9.49 0.22 9.69
N ILE A 65 8.93 1.36 9.26
CA ILE A 65 9.53 2.25 8.26
C ILE A 65 10.56 3.17 8.89
N GLU A 66 10.26 3.67 10.08
CA GLU A 66 11.17 4.52 10.86
C GLU A 66 12.50 3.81 11.18
N ASP A 67 12.47 2.48 11.31
CA ASP A 67 13.65 1.65 11.51
C ASP A 67 14.51 1.42 10.25
N ILE A 68 14.04 1.83 9.07
CA ILE A 68 14.78 1.68 7.80
C ILE A 68 15.59 2.95 7.53
N ASP A 69 16.85 2.78 7.13
CA ASP A 69 17.70 3.90 6.71
C ASP A 69 16.98 4.78 5.66
N PRO A 70 16.84 6.09 5.91
CA PRO A 70 16.20 7.03 4.99
C PRO A 70 16.78 6.99 3.57
N GLU A 71 18.07 6.67 3.39
CA GLU A 71 18.70 6.55 2.08
C GLU A 71 18.06 5.43 1.24
N PHE A 72 17.69 4.32 1.89
CA PHE A 72 17.02 3.20 1.23
C PHE A 72 15.58 3.49 0.86
N ILE A 73 14.90 4.42 1.51
CA ILE A 73 13.48 4.75 1.24
C ILE A 73 13.29 6.13 0.59
N LYS A 74 14.39 6.86 0.33
CA LYS A 74 14.38 8.16 -0.35
C LYS A 74 13.63 8.12 -1.67
N GLY A 75 12.74 9.09 -1.87
CA GLY A 75 11.96 9.26 -3.10
C GLY A 75 10.68 8.41 -3.19
N VAL A 76 10.37 7.62 -2.15
CA VAL A 76 9.12 6.87 -2.05
C VAL A 76 8.17 7.59 -1.10
N LYS A 77 6.91 7.78 -1.52
CA LYS A 77 5.85 8.32 -0.67
C LYS A 77 5.08 7.19 0.00
N PHE A 78 5.02 7.20 1.32
CA PHE A 78 4.23 6.23 2.09
C PHE A 78 2.85 6.79 2.42
N HIS A 79 1.84 5.93 2.32
CA HIS A 79 0.46 6.21 2.72
C HIS A 79 0.04 5.23 3.80
N TYR A 80 -0.14 5.73 5.01
CA TYR A 80 -0.54 4.94 6.17
C TYR A 80 -2.06 4.94 6.31
N VAL A 81 -2.67 3.76 6.20
CA VAL A 81 -4.12 3.59 6.18
C VAL A 81 -4.62 2.71 7.33
N LYS A 82 -5.88 2.94 7.71
CA LYS A 82 -6.63 2.17 8.71
C LYS A 82 -7.74 1.34 8.06
N THR A 83 -8.32 1.82 6.96
CA THR A 83 -9.50 1.22 6.34
C THR A 83 -9.36 1.06 4.83
N MET A 84 -10.17 0.16 4.27
CA MET A 84 -10.24 -0.09 2.83
C MET A 84 -10.70 1.14 2.04
N GLN A 85 -11.57 1.97 2.59
CA GLN A 85 -12.04 3.19 1.93
C GLN A 85 -10.85 4.09 1.57
N GLN A 86 -9.93 4.28 2.51
CA GLN A 86 -8.70 5.07 2.29
C GLN A 86 -7.82 4.45 1.19
N VAL A 87 -7.71 3.11 1.17
CA VAL A 87 -6.97 2.40 0.11
C VAL A 87 -7.57 2.72 -1.26
N LEU A 88 -8.89 2.58 -1.42
CA LEU A 88 -9.57 2.81 -2.70
C LEU A 88 -9.52 4.27 -3.15
N GLU A 89 -9.64 5.22 -2.22
CA GLU A 89 -9.51 6.65 -2.49
C GLU A 89 -8.12 7.02 -3.04
N ILE A 90 -7.07 6.42 -2.49
CA ILE A 90 -5.69 6.64 -2.94
C ILE A 90 -5.40 5.89 -4.25
N ALA A 91 -5.92 4.67 -4.37
CA ALA A 91 -5.53 3.74 -5.42
C ALA A 91 -6.27 3.93 -6.74
N LEU A 92 -7.54 4.33 -6.71
CA LEU A 92 -8.35 4.45 -7.93
C LEU A 92 -8.37 5.89 -8.45
N VAL A 93 -8.02 6.09 -9.71
CA VAL A 93 -8.15 7.40 -10.35
C VAL A 93 -9.63 7.71 -10.65
N PRO A 94 -10.03 9.00 -10.72
CA PRO A 94 -11.37 9.39 -11.17
C PRO A 94 -11.71 8.86 -12.56
#